data_AF-A0A6N9AU88-F1
#
_entry.id   AF-A0A6N9AU88-F1
#
_cell.length_a   1.000
_cell.length_b   1.000
_cell.length_c   1.000
_cell.angle_alpha   90.00
_cell.angle_beta   90.00
_cell.angle_gamma   90.00
#
_symmetry.space_group_name_H-M   'P 1'
#
loop_
_entity.id
_entity.type
_entity.pdbx_description
1 polymer ?
#
loop_
_entity_poly.entity_id
_entity_poly.type
_entity_poly.pdbx_seq_one_letter_code
_entity_poly.pdbx_strand_id
1 'polypeptide(L)'
;MNGPKLDKTIFWVSLIVIAGLVVPLIIAPEAGQKFLGKLLSITTNKVGWAYLWFTIAAFGILVYFAMGRFAHVKFGGPDAEPEFALPSWIAML
;
A
#
# COMPACT_ATOMS: atom_id res chain seq x y z
N MET A 1 -27.93 10.92 -15.28
CA MET A 1 -26.96 10.48 -14.25
C MET A 1 -25.59 10.51 -14.90
N ASN A 2 -24.68 11.41 -14.49
CA ASN A 2 -23.32 11.42 -15.01
C ASN A 2 -22.55 10.29 -14.32
N GLY A 3 -22.12 9.28 -15.07
CA GLY A 3 -21.32 8.17 -14.54
C GLY A 3 -19.99 8.63 -13.96
N PRO A 4 -19.28 7.75 -13.23
CA PRO A 4 -17.96 8.06 -12.69
C PRO A 4 -17.04 8.55 -13.81
N LYS A 5 -16.50 9.76 -13.64
CA LYS A 5 -15.60 10.38 -14.61
C LYS A 5 -14.18 9.90 -14.35
N LEU A 6 -13.48 9.50 -15.41
CA LEU A 6 -12.06 9.21 -15.34
C LEU A 6 -11.31 10.48 -14.93
N ASP A 7 -10.55 10.41 -13.84
CA ASP A 7 -9.55 11.42 -13.54
C ASP A 7 -8.40 11.25 -14.54
N LYS A 8 -8.44 12.09 -15.58
CA LYS A 8 -7.48 12.05 -16.68
C LYS A 8 -6.06 12.33 -16.20
N THR A 9 -5.89 13.16 -15.16
CA THR A 9 -4.58 13.52 -14.64
C THR A 9 -3.94 12.31 -13.98
N ILE A 10 -4.65 11.66 -13.06
CA ILE A 10 -4.16 10.47 -12.37
C ILE A 10 -3.88 9.35 -13.38
N PHE A 11 -4.80 9.12 -14.31
CA PHE A 11 -4.66 8.08 -15.33
C PHE A 11 -3.41 8.27 -16.19
N TRP A 12 -3.24 9.43 -16.82
CA TRP A 12 -2.13 9.65 -17.75
C TRP A 12 -0.79 9.75 -17.04
N VAL A 13 -0.72 10.36 -15.85
CA VAL A 13 0.52 10.40 -15.07
C VAL A 13 0.95 8.99 -14.67
N SER A 14 0.02 8.18 -14.14
CA SER A 14 0.33 6.80 -13.73
C SER A 14 0.76 5.96 -14.92
N LEU A 15 0.06 6.08 -16.06
CA LEU A 15 0.39 5.35 -17.28
C LEU A 15 1.78 5.70 -17.81
N ILE A 16 2.12 6.99 -17.85
CA ILE A 16 3.44 7.44 -18.32
C ILE A 16 4.56 6.94 -17.40
N VAL A 17 4.35 7.02 -16.08
CA VAL A 17 5.34 6.52 -15.10
C VAL A 17 5.55 5.00 -15.27
N ILE A 18 4.46 4.23 -15.37
CA ILE A 18 4.55 2.78 -15.56
C ILE A 18 5.22 2.45 -16.89
N ALA A 19 4.81 3.09 -17.99
CA ALA A 19 5.41 2.88 -19.30
C ALA A 19 6.91 3.23 -19.29
N GLY A 20 7.29 4.33 -18.64
CA GLY A 20 8.68 4.75 -18.50
C GLY A 20 9.55 3.78 -17.70
N LEU A 21 8.97 3.01 -16.78
CA LEU A 21 9.70 1.95 -16.07
C LEU A 21 9.71 0.62 -16.86
N VAL A 22 8.59 0.24 -17.46
CA VAL A 22 8.40 -1.06 -18.09
C VAL A 22 9.07 -1.14 -19.47
N VAL A 23 8.92 -0.12 -20.32
CA VAL A 23 9.44 -0.15 -21.69
C VAL A 23 10.96 -0.34 -21.72
N PRO A 24 11.78 0.36 -20.93
CA PRO A 24 13.22 0.12 -20.88
C PRO A 24 13.59 -1.28 -20.36
N LEU A 25 12.81 -1.84 -19.43
CA LEU A 25 13.03 -3.20 -18.91
C LEU A 25 12.79 -4.28 -19.98
N ILE A 26 11.82 -4.06 -20.87
CA ILE A 26 11.55 -4.99 -21.99
C ILE A 26 12.66 -4.92 -23.04
N ILE A 27 13.12 -3.70 -23.37
CA ILE A 27 14.12 -3.49 -24.43
C ILE A 27 15.52 -3.92 -23.99
N ALA A 28 15.90 -3.68 -22.72
CA ALA A 28 17.23 -3.95 -22.20
C ALA A 28 17.17 -4.63 -20.82
N PRO A 29 16.78 -5.91 -20.75
CA PRO A 29 16.51 -6.61 -19.48
C PRO A 29 17.73 -6.72 -18.57
N GLU A 30 18.92 -7.00 -19.10
CA GLU A 30 20.15 -7.16 -18.31
C GLU A 30 20.58 -5.84 -17.64
N ALA A 31 20.55 -4.74 -18.39
CA ALA A 31 20.83 -3.40 -17.87
C ALA A 31 19.77 -2.98 -16.85
N GLY A 32 18.50 -3.29 -17.13
CA GLY A 32 17.36 -3.09 -16.24
C GLY A 32 17.54 -3.79 -14.89
N GLN A 33 17.86 -5.08 -14.91
CA GLN A 33 18.08 -5.88 -13.70
C GLN A 33 19.25 -5.34 -12.87
N LYS A 34 20.36 -4.96 -13.52
CA LYS A 34 21.51 -4.35 -12.83
C LYS A 34 21.14 -3.01 -12.18
N PHE A 35 20.35 -2.18 -12.87
CA PHE A 35 19.88 -0.89 -12.37
C PHE A 35 18.95 -1.06 -11.17
N LEU A 36 17.91 -1.91 -11.28
CA LEU A 36 16.99 -2.23 -10.18
C LEU A 36 17.73 -2.84 -8.98
N GLY A 37 18.67 -3.75 -9.21
CA GLY A 37 19.49 -4.34 -8.15
C GLY A 37 20.31 -3.29 -7.39
N LYS A 38 20.88 -2.30 -8.10
CA LYS A 38 21.59 -1.18 -7.48
C LYS A 38 20.65 -0.31 -6.64
N LEU A 39 19.47 0.03 -7.16
CA LEU A 39 18.47 0.80 -6.43
C LEU A 39 18.01 0.06 -5.17
N LEU A 40 17.68 -1.23 -5.29
CA LEU A 40 17.30 -2.07 -4.16
C LEU A 40 18.40 -2.10 -3.10
N SER A 41 19.65 -2.33 -3.51
CA SER A 41 20.79 -2.33 -2.59
C SER A 41 20.93 -0.99 -1.84
N ILE A 42 20.78 0.14 -2.52
CA ILE A 42 20.83 1.47 -1.89
C ILE A 42 19.68 1.63 -0.89
N THR A 43 18.45 1.29 -1.29
CA THR A 43 17.27 1.42 -0.43
C THR A 43 17.40 0.54 0.81
N THR A 44 17.74 -0.73 0.65
CA THR A 44 17.88 -1.66 1.78
C THR A 44 19.01 -1.25 2.71
N ASN A 45 20.16 -0.85 2.19
CA ASN A 45 21.32 -0.52 3.03
C ASN A 45 21.19 0.85 3.72
N LYS A 46 20.58 1.85 3.07
CA LYS A 46 20.48 3.21 3.63
C LYS A 46 19.17 3.48 4.37
N VAL A 47 18.07 2.92 3.89
CA VAL A 47 16.70 3.16 4.40
C VAL A 47 16.18 1.99 5.23
N GLY A 48 16.81 0.82 5.16
CA GLY A 48 16.36 -0.39 5.84
C GLY A 48 16.16 -0.23 7.35
N TRP A 49 17.05 0.49 8.04
CA TRP A 49 16.89 0.76 9.48
C TRP A 49 15.63 1.60 9.77
N ALA A 50 15.35 2.61 8.95
CA ALA A 50 14.18 3.46 9.09
C ALA A 50 12.90 2.67 8.80
N TYR A 51 12.94 1.80 7.78
CA TYR A 51 11.86 0.86 7.47
C TYR A 51 11.53 -0.08 8.64
N LEU A 52 12.56 -0.64 9.31
CA LEU A 52 12.36 -1.52 10.47
C LEU A 52 11.74 -0.77 11.64
N TRP A 53 12.24 0.43 11.98
CA TRP A 53 11.65 1.25 13.04
C TRP A 53 10.22 1.68 12.72
N PHE A 54 9.94 2.07 11.48
CA PHE A 54 8.59 2.37 11.04
C PHE A 54 7.67 1.16 11.19
N THR A 55 8.13 -0.03 10.80
CA THR A 55 7.37 -1.28 10.95
C THR A 55 7.04 -1.57 12.42
N ILE A 56 8.03 -1.42 13.31
CA ILE A 56 7.83 -1.59 14.76
C ILE A 56 6.83 -0.55 15.29
N ALA A 57 6.96 0.71 14.87
CA ALA A 57 6.06 1.78 15.27
C ALA A 57 4.61 1.54 14.78
N ALA A 58 4.44 1.17 13.51
CA ALA A 58 3.14 0.83 12.92
C ALA A 58 2.51 -0.37 13.65
N PHE A 59 3.28 -1.42 13.92
CA PHE A 59 2.81 -2.56 14.71
C PHE A 59 2.39 -2.13 16.13
N GLY A 60 3.19 -1.30 16.80
CA GLY A 60 2.84 -0.74 18.11
C GLY A 60 1.55 0.07 18.08
N ILE A 61 1.32 0.87 17.03
CA ILE A 61 0.08 1.62 16.83
C ILE A 61 -1.11 0.66 16.62
N LEU A 62 -0.96 -0.38 15.81
CA LEU A 62 -2.03 -1.38 15.60
C LEU A 62 -2.37 -2.10 16.92
N VAL A 63 -1.36 -2.47 17.70
CA VAL A 63 -1.54 -3.05 19.04
C VAL A 63 -2.26 -2.08 19.97
N TYR A 64 -1.88 -0.79 19.94
CA TYR A 64 -2.57 0.25 20.71
C TYR A 64 -4.03 0.44 20.26
N PHE A 65 -4.34 0.34 18.97
CA PHE A 65 -5.73 0.38 18.51
C PHE A 65 -6.50 -0.89 18.87
N ALA A 66 -5.86 -2.05 18.89
CA ALA A 66 -6.50 -3.32 19.24
C ALA A 66 -6.78 -3.47 20.75
N MET A 67 -5.91 -2.96 21.63
CA MET A 67 -6.02 -3.15 23.08
C MET A 67 -6.18 -1.85 23.88
N GLY A 68 -5.97 -0.70 23.26
CA GLY A 68 -5.98 0.59 23.95
C GLY A 68 -7.35 1.27 23.95
N ARG A 69 -7.34 2.60 24.15
CA ARG A 69 -8.55 3.42 24.33
C ARG A 69 -9.56 3.29 23.18
N PHE A 70 -9.08 3.00 21.96
CA PHE A 70 -9.91 2.96 20.75
C PHE A 70 -10.39 1.56 20.37
N ALA A 71 -10.08 0.52 21.16
CA ALA A 71 -10.40 -0.88 20.86
C ALA A 71 -11.89 -1.17 20.63
N HIS A 72 -12.78 -0.36 21.18
CA HIS A 72 -14.23 -0.54 21.09
C HIS A 72 -14.92 0.49 20.17
N VAL A 73 -14.15 1.28 19.42
CA VAL A 73 -14.74 2.24 18.47
C VAL A 73 -15.26 1.49 17.24
N LYS A 74 -16.55 1.64 16.95
CA LYS A 74 -17.19 1.11 15.75
C LYS A 74 -17.05 2.09 14.58
N PHE A 75 -16.58 1.61 13.43
CA PHE A 75 -16.64 2.37 12.18
C PHE A 75 -18.08 2.38 11.66
N GLY A 76 -18.60 3.57 11.33
CA GLY A 76 -20.01 3.76 10.95
C GLY A 76 -20.92 4.34 12.04
N GLY A 77 -20.40 4.56 13.26
CA GLY A 77 -21.13 5.18 14.37
C GLY A 77 -21.46 4.22 15.52
N PRO A 78 -22.04 4.71 16.63
CA PRO A 78 -22.30 3.92 17.84
C PRO A 78 -23.24 2.72 17.61
N ASP A 79 -24.23 2.91 16.74
CA ASP A 79 -25.28 1.94 16.43
C ASP A 79 -24.98 1.12 15.18
N ALA A 80 -23.77 1.24 14.61
CA ALA A 80 -23.39 0.44 13.45
C ALA A 80 -23.38 -1.05 13.79
N GLU A 81 -23.99 -1.85 12.91
CA GLU A 81 -23.96 -3.30 12.92
C GLU A 81 -23.05 -3.82 11.79
N PRO A 82 -22.43 -5.01 11.93
CA PRO A 82 -21.61 -5.59 10.87
C PRO A 82 -22.43 -5.87 9.61
N GLU A 83 -21.99 -5.35 8.45
CA GLU A 83 -22.64 -5.63 7.15
C GLU A 83 -22.53 -7.09 6.72
N PHE A 84 -21.49 -7.80 7.18
CA PHE A 84 -21.22 -9.20 6.86
C PHE A 84 -21.04 -10.03 8.13
N ALA A 85 -21.49 -11.29 8.07
CA ALA A 85 -21.24 -12.25 9.15
C ALA A 85 -19.73 -12.55 9.27
N LEU A 86 -19.26 -12.82 10.50
CA LEU A 86 -17.84 -12.98 10.81
C LEU A 86 -17.09 -14.00 9.94
N PRO A 87 -17.63 -15.19 9.60
CA PRO A 87 -16.95 -16.13 8.70
C PRO A 87 -16.81 -15.58 7.27
N SER A 88 -17.84 -14.89 6.77
CA SER A 88 -17.81 -14.25 5.46
C SER A 88 -16.82 -13.09 5.44
N TRP A 89 -16.73 -12.33 6.54
CA TRP A 89 -15.78 -11.23 6.67
C TRP A 89 -14.34 -11.73 6.67
N ILE A 90 -14.02 -12.79 7.42
CA ILE A 90 -12.68 -13.40 7.42
C ILE A 90 -12.30 -13.91 6.02
N ALA A 91 -13.26 -14.44 5.25
CA ALA A 91 -13.00 -14.90 3.89
C ALA A 91 -12.70 -13.76 2.89
N MET A 92 -12.98 -12.50 3.24
CA MET A 92 -12.71 -11.32 2.40
C MET A 92 -11.37 -10.63 2.70
N LEU A 93 -10.76 -10.90 3.86
CA LEU A 93 -9.45 -10.37 4.26
C LEU A 93 -8.30 -11.05 3.50
#